data_AF-A0A2V9VJT8-F1
#
_entry.id   AF-A0A2V9VJT8-F1
#
_cell.length_a   1.000
_cell.length_b   1.000
_cell.length_c   1.000
_cell.angle_alpha   90.00
_cell.angle_beta   90.00
_cell.angle_gamma   90.00
#
_symmetry.space_group_name_H-M   'P 1'
#
loop_
_entity.id
_entity.type
_entity.pdbx_description
1 polymer ?
#
loop_
_entity_poly.entity_id
_entity_poly.type
_entity_poly.pdbx_seq_one_letter_code
_entity_poly.pdbx_strand_id
1 'polypeptide(L)'
;MIAAKAGESRAALTLFATPKRFDGHIGVIQRNAIQSWARMRPRPDIILFGHEPGTAEIADEFGFRHIANVKCNQWGTPLISDLFGQAEKLG
;
A
#
# COMPACT_ATOMS: atom_id res chain seq x y z
N MET A 1 -31.21 12.04 -21.90
CA MET A 1 -29.75 12.03 -22.12
C MET A 1 -29.07 12.36 -20.79
N ILE A 2 -28.84 11.37 -19.95
CA ILE A 2 -28.00 11.51 -18.75
C ILE A 2 -26.81 10.59 -19.03
N ALA A 3 -25.65 11.18 -19.31
CA ALA A 3 -24.42 10.43 -19.50
C ALA A 3 -24.13 9.68 -18.19
N ALA A 4 -24.03 8.35 -18.27
CA ALA A 4 -23.46 7.57 -17.20
C ALA A 4 -22.04 8.09 -16.93
N LYS A 5 -21.71 8.39 -15.66
CA LYS A 5 -20.32 8.59 -15.27
C LYS A 5 -19.55 7.35 -15.69
N ALA A 6 -18.44 7.53 -16.40
CA ALA A 6 -17.51 6.46 -16.75
C ALA A 6 -17.25 5.62 -15.49
N GLY A 7 -17.59 4.34 -15.55
CA GLY A 7 -17.50 3.45 -14.41
C GLY A 7 -16.08 3.46 -13.86
N GLU A 8 -15.95 3.75 -12.56
CA GLU A 8 -14.71 3.53 -11.83
C GLU A 8 -14.39 2.04 -11.92
N SER A 9 -13.48 1.67 -12.83
CA SER A 9 -12.89 0.35 -12.83
C SER A 9 -12.07 0.24 -11.56
N ARG A 10 -12.62 -0.44 -10.55
CA ARG A 10 -11.84 -0.92 -9.40
C ARG A 10 -10.61 -1.65 -9.94
N ALA A 11 -9.43 -1.38 -9.40
CA ALA A 11 -8.21 -2.02 -9.90
C ALA A 11 -8.39 -3.54 -9.82
N ALA A 12 -8.08 -4.27 -10.89
CA ALA A 12 -8.27 -5.73 -10.94
C ALA A 12 -7.39 -6.48 -9.91
N LEU A 13 -6.38 -5.81 -9.36
CA LEU A 13 -5.45 -6.33 -8.36
C LEU A 13 -5.14 -5.25 -7.33
N THR A 14 -5.23 -5.61 -6.05
CA THR A 14 -4.73 -4.80 -4.93
C THR A 14 -3.50 -5.48 -4.34
N LEU A 15 -2.40 -4.73 -4.23
CA LEU A 15 -1.21 -5.14 -3.49
C LEU A 15 -1.13 -4.31 -2.21
N PHE A 16 -0.89 -4.97 -1.08
CA PHE A 16 -0.63 -4.26 0.15
C PHE A 16 0.55 -4.85 0.91
N ALA A 17 1.25 -4.00 1.65
CA ALA A 17 2.45 -4.38 2.39
C ALA A 17 2.60 -3.56 3.67
N THR A 18 3.38 -4.08 4.61
CA THR A 18 3.87 -3.37 5.80
C THR A 18 5.39 -3.26 5.70
N PRO A 19 5.92 -2.17 5.12
CA PRO A 19 7.36 -2.01 4.93
C PRO A 19 8.11 -1.94 6.26
N LYS A 20 9.36 -2.41 6.25
CA LYS A 20 10.35 -2.05 7.27
C LYS A 20 10.85 -0.62 7.03
N ARG A 21 11.66 -0.11 7.95
CA ARG A 21 12.42 1.13 7.78
C ARG A 21 13.18 1.15 6.46
N PHE A 22 13.18 2.29 5.78
CA PHE A 22 13.91 2.48 4.53
C PHE A 22 15.35 2.92 4.80
N ASP A 23 16.12 2.08 5.49
CA ASP A 23 17.53 2.33 5.79
C ASP A 23 18.46 1.23 5.23
N GLY A 24 19.71 1.64 4.97
CA GLY A 24 20.76 0.77 4.46
C GLY A 24 20.32 -0.09 3.26
N HIS A 25 20.70 -1.37 3.29
CA HIS A 25 20.38 -2.29 2.21
C HIS A 25 18.89 -2.65 2.14
N ILE A 26 18.17 -2.61 3.28
CA ILE A 26 16.74 -2.87 3.33
C ILE A 26 15.97 -1.80 2.56
N GLY A 27 16.34 -0.53 2.70
CA GLY A 27 15.76 0.58 1.92
C GLY A 27 15.89 0.37 0.41
N VAL A 28 17.05 -0.11 -0.05
CA VAL A 28 17.28 -0.43 -1.48
C VAL A 28 16.35 -1.54 -1.96
N ILE A 29 16.26 -2.65 -1.22
CA ILE A 29 15.41 -3.79 -1.57
C ILE A 29 13.94 -3.38 -1.64
N GLN A 30 13.45 -2.65 -0.64
CA GLN A 30 12.05 -2.24 -0.58
C GLN A 30 11.70 -1.24 -1.69
N ARG A 31 12.57 -0.28 -1.98
CA ARG A 31 12.39 0.66 -3.09
C ARG A 31 12.33 -0.07 -4.43
N ASN A 32 13.19 -1.05 -4.65
CA ASN A 32 13.17 -1.85 -5.88
C ASN A 32 11.85 -2.62 -6.03
N ALA A 33 11.33 -3.21 -4.95
CA ALA A 33 10.04 -3.90 -4.95
C ALA A 33 8.90 -2.92 -5.30
N ILE A 34 8.79 -1.80 -4.58
CA ILE A 34 7.77 -0.75 -4.80
C ILE A 34 7.83 -0.22 -6.23
N GLN A 35 9.03 0.08 -6.73
CA GLN A 35 9.21 0.57 -8.09
C GLN A 35 8.79 -0.47 -9.14
N SER A 36 9.02 -1.75 -8.89
CA SER A 36 8.55 -2.82 -9.77
C SER A 36 7.01 -2.88 -9.83
N TRP A 37 6.33 -2.71 -8.70
CA TRP A 37 4.87 -2.69 -8.63
C TRP A 37 4.28 -1.49 -9.37
N ALA A 38 4.89 -0.30 -9.24
CA ALA A 38 4.47 0.91 -9.96
C ALA A 38 4.50 0.75 -11.50
N ARG A 39 5.37 -0.13 -12.01
CA ARG A 39 5.56 -0.39 -13.44
C ARG A 39 4.62 -1.46 -14.00
N MET A 40 3.91 -2.22 -13.16
CA MET A 40 2.95 -3.23 -13.61
C MET A 40 1.80 -2.62 -14.43
N ARG A 41 1.25 -3.38 -15.39
CA ARG A 41 0.12 -2.98 -16.23
C ARG A 41 -0.91 -4.13 -16.33
N PRO A 42 -2.19 -3.90 -16.01
CA PRO A 42 -2.74 -2.67 -15.43
C PRO A 42 -2.08 -2.36 -14.08
N ARG A 43 -1.99 -1.06 -13.72
CA ARG A 43 -1.36 -0.65 -12.46
C ARG A 43 -2.27 -1.13 -11.30
N PRO A 44 -1.75 -1.93 -10.35
CA PRO A 44 -2.56 -2.36 -9.21
C PRO A 44 -2.87 -1.17 -8.29
N ASP A 45 -3.94 -1.28 -7.49
CA ASP A 45 -4.07 -0.42 -6.31
C ASP A 45 -3.03 -0.85 -5.28
N ILE A 46 -2.23 0.09 -4.77
CA ILE A 46 -1.13 -0.21 -3.87
C ILE A 46 -1.35 0.53 -2.55
N ILE A 47 -1.37 -0.24 -1.46
CA ILE A 47 -1.59 0.26 -0.10
C ILE A 47 -0.39 -0.11 0.76
N LEU A 48 0.32 0.89 1.29
CA LEU A 48 1.38 0.71 2.26
C LEU A 48 0.82 0.99 3.66
N PHE A 49 1.00 0.04 4.57
CA PHE A 49 0.52 0.10 5.94
C PHE A 49 1.64 0.35 6.94
N GLY A 50 1.30 0.97 8.07
CA GLY A 50 2.21 1.17 9.20
C GLY A 50 2.95 2.51 9.18
N HIS A 51 3.77 2.74 10.20
CA HIS A 51 4.40 4.03 10.48
C HIS A 51 5.94 3.95 10.50
N GLU A 52 6.52 2.92 9.90
CA GLU A 52 7.97 2.79 9.83
C GLU A 52 8.58 3.94 9.00
N PRO A 53 9.67 4.57 9.48
CA PRO A 53 10.35 5.65 8.77
C PRO A 53 10.62 5.35 7.29
N GLY A 54 10.22 6.28 6.41
CA GLY A 54 10.34 6.17 4.96
C GLY A 54 9.08 5.66 4.25
N THR A 55 8.11 5.11 4.98
CA THR A 55 6.89 4.53 4.39
C THR A 55 5.96 5.60 3.81
N ALA A 56 5.76 6.72 4.51
CA ALA A 56 4.90 7.80 4.02
C ALA A 56 5.53 8.48 2.80
N GLU A 57 6.84 8.70 2.87
CA GLU A 57 7.64 9.37 1.84
C GLU A 57 7.66 8.57 0.54
N ILE A 58 7.89 7.25 0.62
CA ILE A 58 7.87 6.40 -0.57
C ILE A 58 6.47 6.24 -1.14
N ALA A 59 5.43 6.23 -0.30
CA ALA A 59 4.05 6.17 -0.77
C ALA A 59 3.70 7.44 -1.56
N ASP A 60 4.05 8.62 -1.02
CA ASP A 60 3.84 9.91 -1.67
C ASP A 60 4.61 10.00 -3.01
N GLU A 61 5.89 9.59 -3.02
CA GLU A 61 6.73 9.59 -4.22
C GLU A 61 6.10 8.84 -5.40
N PHE A 62 5.50 7.67 -5.14
CA PHE A 62 4.88 6.84 -6.16
C PHE A 62 3.37 7.07 -6.34
N GLY A 63 2.74 7.91 -5.51
CA GLY A 63 1.29 8.11 -5.50
C GLY A 63 0.53 6.85 -5.07
N PHE A 64 1.01 6.18 -4.03
CA PHE A 64 0.35 5.03 -3.40
C PHE A 64 -0.45 5.47 -2.17
N ARG A 65 -1.43 4.66 -1.77
CA ARG A 65 -2.19 4.92 -0.54
C ARG A 65 -1.33 4.54 0.68
N HIS A 66 -1.21 5.43 1.66
CA HIS A 66 -0.56 5.15 2.94
C HIS A 66 -1.57 5.12 4.08
N ILE A 67 -1.56 4.05 4.87
CA ILE A 67 -2.43 3.90 6.05
C ILE A 67 -1.56 3.61 7.27
N ALA A 68 -1.28 4.64 8.06
CA ALA A 68 -0.39 4.52 9.23
C ALA A 68 -0.97 3.67 10.36
N ASN A 69 -2.30 3.72 10.55
CA ASN A 69 -2.98 3.07 11.66
C ASN A 69 -3.39 1.64 11.31
N VAL A 70 -2.76 0.68 11.97
CA VAL A 70 -3.10 -0.74 11.90
C VAL A 70 -3.35 -1.24 13.31
N LYS A 71 -4.36 -2.08 13.50
CA LYS A 71 -4.55 -2.74 14.79
C LYS A 71 -3.37 -3.64 15.09
N CYS A 72 -2.85 -3.54 16.30
CA CYS A 72 -1.78 -4.40 16.79
C CYS A 72 -2.28 -5.30 17.91
N ASN A 73 -1.58 -6.41 18.14
CA ASN A 73 -1.73 -7.18 19.37
C ASN A 73 -1.11 -6.42 20.57
N GLN A 74 -1.16 -7.06 21.75
CA GLN A 74 -0.62 -6.49 23.00
C GLN A 74 0.90 -6.22 22.99
N TRP A 75 1.64 -6.76 22.02
CA TRP A 75 3.08 -6.53 21.85
C TRP A 75 3.39 -5.51 20.74
N GLY A 76 2.37 -4.86 20.18
CA GLY A 76 2.55 -3.89 19.10
C GLY A 76 2.74 -4.52 17.72
N THR A 77 2.62 -5.84 17.57
CA THR A 77 2.72 -6.50 16.26
C THR A 77 1.43 -6.29 15.46
N PRO A 78 1.51 -5.81 14.20
CA PRO A 78 0.34 -5.65 13.34
C PRO A 78 -0.48 -6.94 13.20
N LEU A 79 -1.80 -6.83 13.31
CA LEU A 79 -2.72 -7.93 13.11
C LEU A 79 -2.94 -8.13 11.61
N ILE A 80 -2.58 -9.32 11.10
CA ILE A 80 -2.78 -9.69 9.70
C ILE A 80 -4.27 -9.56 9.30
N SER A 81 -5.19 -9.96 10.18
CA SER A 81 -6.63 -9.84 9.93
C SER A 81 -7.09 -8.40 9.69
N ASP A 82 -6.49 -7.44 10.38
CA ASP A 82 -6.81 -6.02 10.20
C ASP A 82 -6.24 -5.50 8.88
N LEU A 83 -5.00 -5.87 8.53
CA LEU A 83 -4.39 -5.50 7.24
C LEU A 83 -5.24 -5.96 6.05
N PHE A 84 -5.64 -7.24 6.04
CA PHE A 84 -6.51 -7.78 4.99
C PHE A 84 -7.88 -7.08 4.96
N GLY A 85 -8.52 -6.93 6.12
CA GLY A 85 -9.84 -6.31 6.21
C GLY A 85 -9.84 -4.83 5.83
N GLN A 86 -8.73 -4.10 6.05
CA GLN A 86 -8.56 -2.74 5.57
C GLN A 86 -8.29 -2.71 4.06
N ALA A 87 -7.41 -3.57 3.55
CA ALA A 87 -7.09 -3.64 2.12
C ALA A 87 -8.32 -3.97 1.26
N GLU A 88 -9.15 -4.93 1.69
CA GLU A 88 -10.39 -5.33 0.99
C GLU A 88 -11.41 -4.20 0.90
N LYS A 89 -11.48 -3.32 1.91
CA LYS A 89 -12.40 -2.18 1.93
C LYS A 89 -11.93 -1.01 1.09
N LEU A 90 -10.61 -0.84 0.96
CA LEU A 90 -9.98 0.35 0.39
C LEU A 90 -9.64 0.21 -1.10
N GLY A 91 -9.16 -0.97 -1.51
CA GLY A 91 -8.90 -1.30 -2.92
C GLY A 91 -10.12 -1.84 -3.60
#